data_AF-A0A9E6F1D3-F1
#
_entry.id   AF-A0A9E6F1D3-F1
#
_cell.length_a   1.000
_cell.length_b   1.000
_cell.length_c   1.000
_cell.angle_alpha   90.00
_cell.angle_beta   90.00
_cell.angle_gamma   90.00
#
_symmetry.space_group_name_H-M   'P 1'
#
loop_
_entity.id
_entity.type
_entity.pdbx_description
1 polymer ?
#
loop_
_entity_poly.entity_id
_entity_poly.type
_entity_poly.pdbx_seq_one_letter_code
_entity_poly.pdbx_strand_id
1 'polypeptide(L)'
;MKAAQKKKWQRVSFSKIPKLIDPPDLLKVQLDSFKAFLQDDVPSDKRKDQGLEKVLRSNFPITDTRGLFLLEYISYVIDKPRYSVEECIERGLTHDVSLKTKLKLSYKDEPEETDWKETIEQEVYLGRIPYMTERGTFIINGAERVIVAQLHRSPGVVFSEATHPNGKKMYSAKIVPLRGSWIEFQTDINNQLFVYIDQKKKFLATSLLRAIGFKTDEDILDIFDLVEELPVSRNSENEHLIGRNLAS
;
A
#
# COMPACT_ATOMS: atom_id res chain seq x y z
N MET A 1 -27.99 -2.78 49.15
CA MET A 1 -28.48 -4.12 48.74
C MET A 1 -27.27 -4.98 48.38
N LYS A 2 -27.04 -6.10 49.07
CA LYS A 2 -25.94 -7.04 48.74
C LYS A 2 -26.30 -7.77 47.45
N ALA A 3 -25.47 -7.63 46.41
CA ALA A 3 -25.64 -8.36 45.16
C ALA A 3 -25.62 -9.87 45.45
N ALA A 4 -26.67 -10.57 45.03
CA ALA A 4 -26.78 -12.02 45.20
C ALA A 4 -25.59 -12.71 44.49
N GLN A 5 -24.79 -13.46 45.26
CA GLN A 5 -23.72 -14.30 44.72
C GLN A 5 -24.32 -15.33 43.77
N LYS A 6 -24.06 -15.16 42.47
CA LYS A 6 -24.43 -16.14 41.43
C LYS A 6 -23.79 -17.50 41.77
N LYS A 7 -24.62 -18.51 41.99
CA LYS A 7 -24.22 -19.91 42.18
C LYS A 7 -23.39 -20.36 40.97
N LYS A 8 -22.07 -20.50 41.12
CA LYS A 8 -21.17 -20.95 40.04
C LYS A 8 -21.42 -22.43 39.77
N TRP A 9 -22.00 -22.74 38.61
CA TRP A 9 -22.01 -24.11 38.09
C TRP A 9 -20.58 -24.51 37.72
N GLN A 10 -20.06 -25.56 38.35
CA GLN A 10 -18.74 -26.11 38.01
C GLN A 10 -18.88 -26.99 36.78
N ARG A 11 -18.27 -26.56 35.67
CA ARG A 11 -18.14 -27.37 34.46
C ARG A 11 -16.97 -28.34 34.63
N VAL A 12 -17.24 -29.64 34.61
CA VAL A 12 -16.20 -30.67 34.61
C VAL A 12 -15.57 -30.75 33.21
N SER A 13 -14.25 -30.69 33.14
CA SER A 13 -13.48 -30.88 31.91
C SER A 13 -12.80 -32.25 31.94
N PHE A 14 -12.98 -33.05 30.89
CA PHE A 14 -12.30 -34.34 30.72
C PHE A 14 -11.01 -34.22 29.86
N SER A 15 -10.53 -32.99 29.62
CA SER A 15 -9.31 -32.76 28.83
C SER A 15 -8.10 -33.37 29.53
N LYS A 16 -7.40 -34.26 28.84
CA LYS A 16 -6.12 -34.83 29.30
C LYS A 16 -4.92 -33.95 28.95
N ILE A 17 -5.11 -32.98 28.05
CA ILE A 17 -4.06 -32.07 27.59
C ILE A 17 -4.12 -30.80 28.46
N PRO A 18 -2.99 -30.35 29.05
CA PRO A 18 -2.96 -29.12 29.83
C PRO A 18 -3.17 -27.90 28.93
N LYS A 19 -3.82 -26.88 29.47
CA LYS A 19 -4.00 -25.59 28.80
C LYS A 19 -2.70 -24.77 28.94
N LEU A 20 -1.93 -24.64 27.87
CA LEU A 20 -0.69 -23.85 27.89
C LEU A 20 -0.94 -22.34 27.77
N ILE A 21 -1.97 -21.94 27.02
CA ILE A 21 -2.24 -20.54 26.69
C ILE A 21 -3.74 -20.27 26.79
N ASP A 22 -4.10 -19.12 27.33
CA ASP A 22 -5.48 -18.62 27.33
C ASP A 22 -5.89 -18.12 25.94
N PRO A 23 -7.13 -18.37 25.49
CA PRO A 23 -7.62 -17.79 24.26
C PRO A 23 -7.40 -16.27 24.24
N PRO A 24 -6.85 -15.71 23.16
CA PRO A 24 -6.68 -14.27 23.05
C PRO A 24 -8.04 -13.59 22.99
N ASP A 25 -8.04 -12.26 23.21
CA ASP A 25 -9.21 -11.45 22.90
C ASP A 25 -9.51 -11.53 21.39
N LEU A 26 -10.71 -12.02 21.07
CA LEU A 26 -11.17 -12.27 19.70
C LEU A 26 -11.52 -10.98 18.96
N LEU A 27 -11.75 -9.86 19.67
CA LEU A 27 -12.03 -8.56 19.06
C LEU A 27 -10.75 -7.76 18.79
N LYS A 28 -9.62 -8.21 19.36
CA LYS A 28 -8.34 -7.51 19.32
C LYS A 28 -7.90 -7.13 17.91
N VAL A 29 -8.12 -7.99 16.92
CA VAL A 29 -7.75 -7.72 15.52
C VAL A 29 -8.42 -6.45 14.99
N GLN A 30 -9.71 -6.26 15.29
CA GLN A 30 -10.47 -5.08 14.84
C GLN A 30 -10.06 -3.82 15.62
N LEU A 31 -9.99 -3.95 16.95
CA LEU A 31 -9.67 -2.85 17.85
C LEU A 31 -8.24 -2.32 17.62
N ASP A 32 -7.25 -3.21 17.54
CA ASP A 32 -5.85 -2.83 17.33
C ASP A 32 -5.64 -2.21 15.95
N SER A 33 -6.32 -2.73 14.91
CA SER A 33 -6.25 -2.16 13.55
C SER A 33 -6.76 -0.72 13.52
N PHE A 34 -7.91 -0.46 14.15
CA PHE A 34 -8.50 0.89 14.20
C PHE A 34 -7.68 1.86 15.04
N LYS A 35 -7.17 1.42 16.21
CA LYS A 35 -6.23 2.21 17.03
C LYS A 35 -4.95 2.54 16.27
N ALA A 36 -4.37 1.56 15.57
CA ALA A 36 -3.18 1.79 14.76
C ALA A 36 -3.44 2.77 13.61
N PHE A 37 -4.66 2.79 13.07
CA PHE A 37 -5.08 3.74 12.04
C PHE A 37 -5.24 5.17 12.58
N LEU A 38 -5.98 5.36 13.69
CA LEU A 38 -6.31 6.69 14.22
C LEU A 38 -5.25 7.32 15.13
N GLN A 39 -4.51 6.53 15.92
CA GLN A 39 -3.51 7.01 16.90
C GLN A 39 -3.99 8.20 17.76
N ASP A 40 -5.26 8.20 18.16
CA ASP A 40 -5.92 9.27 18.93
C ASP A 40 -5.49 9.29 20.40
N ASP A 41 -4.91 8.21 20.90
CA ASP A 41 -4.29 8.07 22.22
C ASP A 41 -2.80 8.46 22.26
N VAL A 42 -2.19 8.74 21.10
CA VAL A 42 -0.76 9.07 20.98
C VAL A 42 -0.56 10.57 20.74
N PRO A 43 0.29 11.26 21.53
CA PRO A 43 0.68 12.65 21.27
C PRO A 43 1.27 12.82 19.87
N SER A 44 0.99 13.96 19.22
CA SER A 44 1.41 14.25 17.83
C SER A 44 2.85 13.87 17.52
N ASP A 45 3.78 14.24 18.40
CA ASP A 45 5.22 14.11 18.19
C ASP A 45 5.72 12.66 18.33
N LYS A 46 4.88 11.78 18.89
CA LYS A 46 5.19 10.36 19.11
C LYS A 46 4.40 9.43 18.19
N ARG A 47 3.57 9.97 17.30
CA ARG A 47 2.81 9.16 16.34
C ARG A 47 3.76 8.46 15.38
N LYS A 48 3.47 7.18 15.13
CA LYS A 48 4.20 6.39 14.15
C LYS A 48 3.74 6.78 12.75
N ASP A 49 4.64 6.66 11.77
CA ASP A 49 4.33 6.83 10.35
C ASP A 49 3.47 5.67 9.81
N GLN A 50 2.23 5.62 10.24
CA GLN A 50 1.22 4.61 9.86
C GLN A 50 -0.19 5.22 9.88
N GLY A 51 -1.15 4.51 9.29
CA GLY A 51 -2.55 4.91 9.34
C GLY A 51 -2.80 6.31 8.77
N LEU A 52 -3.58 7.12 9.50
CA LEU A 52 -3.92 8.49 9.12
C LEU A 52 -2.69 9.40 9.03
N GLU A 53 -1.72 9.24 9.95
CA GLU A 53 -0.48 10.02 9.97
C GLU A 53 0.32 9.83 8.68
N LYS A 54 0.51 8.57 8.26
CA LYS A 54 1.21 8.23 7.01
C LYS A 54 0.52 8.80 5.78
N VAL A 55 -0.82 8.72 5.75
CA VAL A 55 -1.59 9.27 4.64
C VAL A 55 -1.37 10.78 4.54
N LEU A 56 -1.50 11.51 5.65
CA LEU A 56 -1.29 12.96 5.65
C LEU A 56 0.16 13.31 5.26
N ARG A 57 1.17 12.67 5.86
CA ARG A 57 2.58 12.89 5.50
C ARG A 57 2.92 12.54 4.06
N SER A 58 2.26 11.55 3.46
CA SER A 58 2.51 11.18 2.06
C SER A 58 1.87 12.12 1.03
N ASN A 59 0.85 12.88 1.42
CA ASN A 59 0.17 13.81 0.51
C ASN A 59 0.72 15.25 0.61
N PHE A 60 1.41 15.59 1.71
CA PHE A 60 2.03 16.89 1.92
C PHE A 60 3.57 16.79 1.84
N PRO A 61 4.27 17.84 1.39
CA PRO A 61 3.76 19.16 1.06
C PRO A 61 3.04 19.24 -0.30
N ILE A 62 2.16 20.23 -0.44
CA ILE A 62 1.51 20.59 -1.71
C ILE A 62 2.03 21.96 -2.15
N THR A 63 2.51 22.06 -3.38
CA THR A 63 2.93 23.32 -4.00
C THR A 63 1.99 23.71 -5.13
N ASP A 64 1.80 25.01 -5.35
CA ASP A 64 1.11 25.48 -6.55
C ASP A 64 1.97 25.27 -7.82
N THR A 65 1.37 25.48 -8.99
CA THR A 65 2.06 25.31 -10.29
C THR A 65 3.17 26.33 -10.54
N ARG A 66 3.16 27.46 -9.82
CA ARG A 66 4.12 28.56 -9.96
C ARG A 66 5.22 28.53 -8.91
N GLY A 67 5.15 27.60 -7.94
CA GLY A 67 6.05 27.54 -6.78
C GLY A 67 5.86 28.65 -5.75
N LEU A 68 4.78 29.42 -5.81
CA LEU A 68 4.57 30.60 -4.94
C LEU A 68 4.00 30.23 -3.57
N PHE A 69 3.21 29.17 -3.50
CA PHE A 69 2.57 28.71 -2.28
C PHE A 69 3.01 27.30 -1.93
N LEU A 70 3.34 27.08 -0.66
CA LEU A 70 3.69 25.79 -0.07
C LEU A 70 2.78 25.52 1.12
N LEU A 71 1.98 24.47 1.01
CA LEU A 71 1.12 23.99 2.09
C LEU A 71 1.75 22.76 2.73
N GLU A 72 2.01 22.85 4.02
CA GLU A 72 2.64 21.78 4.81
C GLU A 72 1.68 21.28 5.90
N TYR A 73 1.79 19.99 6.20
CA TYR A 73 1.08 19.35 7.30
C TYR A 73 1.95 19.36 8.57
N ILE A 74 1.39 19.85 9.69
CA ILE A 74 2.06 19.83 10.99
C ILE A 74 1.58 18.65 11.84
N SER A 75 0.27 18.60 12.12
CA SER A 75 -0.33 17.61 13.02
C SER A 75 -1.85 17.50 12.80
N TYR A 76 -2.49 16.48 13.39
CA TYR A 76 -3.96 16.39 13.44
C TYR A 76 -4.48 16.18 14.86
N VAL A 77 -5.70 16.64 15.11
CA VAL A 77 -6.45 16.48 16.35
C VAL A 77 -7.76 15.82 16.02
N ILE A 78 -8.14 14.85 16.85
CA ILE A 78 -9.43 14.17 16.80
C ILE A 78 -10.22 14.59 18.03
N ASP A 79 -11.36 15.23 17.82
CA ASP A 79 -12.25 15.60 18.92
C ASP A 79 -13.00 14.36 19.44
N LYS A 80 -13.46 14.42 20.70
CA LYS A 80 -14.30 13.35 21.26
C LYS A 80 -15.63 13.22 20.50
N PRO A 81 -16.23 12.03 20.47
CA PRO A 81 -17.56 11.84 19.88
C PRO A 81 -18.59 12.76 20.53
N ARG A 82 -19.47 13.34 19.72
CA ARG A 82 -20.48 14.30 20.19
C ARG A 82 -21.62 13.65 20.99
N TYR A 83 -21.95 12.41 20.66
CA TYR A 83 -23.08 11.66 21.22
C TYR A 83 -22.62 10.26 21.64
N SER A 84 -23.31 9.66 22.62
CA SER A 84 -23.04 8.28 23.02
C SER A 84 -23.53 7.29 21.95
N VAL A 85 -23.10 6.03 22.06
CA VAL A 85 -23.51 4.95 21.14
C VAL A 85 -25.02 4.74 21.18
N GLU A 86 -25.61 4.73 22.38
CA GLU A 86 -27.04 4.55 22.62
C GLU A 86 -27.86 5.69 22.01
N GLU A 87 -27.42 6.94 22.23
CA GLU A 87 -28.07 8.12 21.66
C GLU A 87 -28.03 8.11 20.12
N CYS A 88 -26.90 7.69 19.53
CA CYS A 88 -26.80 7.54 18.09
C CYS A 88 -27.79 6.51 17.53
N ILE A 89 -28.00 5.39 18.24
CA ILE A 89 -28.96 4.35 17.83
C ILE A 89 -30.39 4.88 17.94
N GLU A 90 -30.77 5.47 19.09
CA GLU A 90 -32.13 5.97 19.34
C GLU A 90 -32.53 7.09 18.37
N ARG A 91 -31.60 7.98 18.05
CA ARG A 91 -31.85 9.16 17.20
C ARG A 91 -31.57 8.94 15.72
N GLY A 92 -31.10 7.76 15.32
CA GLY A 92 -30.74 7.49 13.92
C GLY A 92 -29.49 8.23 13.44
N LEU A 93 -28.55 8.56 14.34
CA LEU A 93 -27.32 9.31 14.02
C LEU A 93 -26.13 8.37 13.78
N THR A 94 -25.06 8.93 13.20
CA THR A 94 -23.76 8.23 13.07
C THR A 94 -22.89 8.56 14.28
N HIS A 95 -22.24 7.55 14.86
CA HIS A 95 -21.26 7.74 15.91
C HIS A 95 -19.91 8.10 15.28
N ASP A 96 -19.57 9.39 15.29
CA ASP A 96 -18.40 9.94 14.61
C ASP A 96 -17.58 10.90 15.49
N VAL A 97 -16.34 11.13 15.05
CA VAL A 97 -15.40 12.10 15.62
C VAL A 97 -15.00 13.13 14.56
N SER A 98 -14.73 14.36 15.00
CA SER A 98 -14.29 15.46 14.13
C SER A 98 -12.77 15.42 13.96
N LEU A 99 -12.30 15.39 12.72
CA LEU A 99 -10.89 15.47 12.35
C LEU A 99 -10.53 16.91 11.98
N LYS A 100 -9.55 17.45 12.68
CA LYS A 100 -8.94 18.75 12.37
C LYS A 100 -7.45 18.58 12.13
N THR A 101 -6.89 19.30 11.17
CA THR A 101 -5.45 19.29 10.88
C THR A 101 -4.88 20.68 11.03
N LYS A 102 -3.73 20.77 11.70
CA LYS A 102 -2.92 21.97 11.74
C LYS A 102 -2.07 22.02 10.47
N LEU A 103 -2.36 22.99 9.62
CA LEU A 103 -1.65 23.20 8.36
C LEU A 103 -0.87 24.51 8.43
N LYS A 104 0.23 24.55 7.69
CA LYS A 104 1.13 25.68 7.57
C LYS A 104 1.18 26.11 6.11
N LEU A 105 0.71 27.32 5.82
CA LEU A 105 0.81 27.92 4.49
C LEU A 105 1.99 28.90 4.48
N SER A 106 2.97 28.63 3.64
CA SER A 106 4.10 29.51 3.37
C SER A 106 3.98 30.09 1.97
N TYR A 107 4.30 31.37 1.77
CA TYR A 107 4.29 31.99 0.45
C TYR A 107 5.57 32.76 0.10
N LYS A 108 5.76 32.98 -1.20
CA LYS A 108 6.81 33.79 -1.81
C LYS A 108 6.19 34.78 -2.79
N ASP A 109 6.81 35.94 -2.95
CA ASP A 109 6.34 36.94 -3.92
C ASP A 109 6.83 36.60 -5.33
N GLU A 110 8.05 36.06 -5.43
CA GLU A 110 8.67 35.65 -6.69
C GLU A 110 9.15 34.19 -6.62
N PRO A 111 9.05 33.41 -7.72
CA PRO A 111 9.44 32.00 -7.73
C PRO A 111 10.95 31.76 -7.46
N GLU A 112 11.78 32.76 -7.75
CA GLU A 112 13.25 32.70 -7.66
C GLU A 112 13.76 32.94 -6.23
N GLU A 113 12.91 33.46 -5.33
CA GLU A 113 13.26 33.63 -3.92
C GLU A 113 13.43 32.26 -3.24
N THR A 114 14.52 32.09 -2.51
CA THR A 114 14.77 30.83 -1.78
C THR A 114 13.98 30.79 -0.47
N ASP A 115 13.86 31.93 0.20
CA ASP A 115 13.28 32.04 1.54
C ASP A 115 11.76 32.21 1.50
N TRP A 116 11.06 31.55 2.43
CA TRP A 116 9.62 31.73 2.63
C TRP A 116 9.39 32.94 3.53
N LYS A 117 8.58 33.90 3.10
CA LYS A 117 8.43 35.21 3.78
C LYS A 117 7.54 35.13 5.00
N GLU A 118 6.30 34.71 4.81
CA GLU A 118 5.33 34.58 5.90
C GLU A 118 4.76 33.18 5.97
N THR A 119 4.43 32.79 7.20
CA THR A 119 3.85 31.50 7.52
C THR A 119 2.55 31.72 8.26
N ILE A 120 1.44 31.24 7.70
CA ILE A 120 0.14 31.19 8.36
C ILE A 120 -0.09 29.76 8.85
N GLU A 121 -0.12 29.58 10.16
CA GLU A 121 -0.53 28.31 10.76
C GLU A 121 -2.00 28.37 11.17
N GLN A 122 -2.80 27.41 10.69
CA GLN A 122 -4.21 27.36 11.03
C GLN A 122 -4.68 25.91 11.23
N GLU A 123 -5.59 25.75 12.19
CA GLU A 123 -6.35 24.52 12.35
C GLU A 123 -7.53 24.50 11.37
N VAL A 124 -7.57 23.49 10.52
CA VAL A 124 -8.57 23.31 9.47
C VAL A 124 -9.36 22.04 9.76
N TYR A 125 -10.69 22.15 9.77
CA TYR A 125 -11.57 20.99 9.86
C TYR A 125 -11.60 20.24 8.53
N LEU A 126 -11.18 18.97 8.53
CA LEU A 126 -11.16 18.13 7.33
C LEU A 126 -12.43 17.30 7.15
N GLY A 127 -13.10 16.94 8.24
CA GLY A 127 -14.31 16.13 8.15
C GLY A 127 -14.58 15.30 9.40
N ARG A 128 -15.50 14.34 9.26
CA ARG A 128 -15.83 13.39 10.32
C ARG A 128 -15.39 11.99 9.96
N ILE A 129 -14.98 11.23 10.98
CA ILE A 129 -14.62 9.82 10.85
C ILE A 129 -15.56 9.01 11.74
N PRO A 130 -16.26 7.99 11.22
CA PRO A 130 -17.00 7.05 12.06
C PRO A 130 -16.07 6.42 13.10
N TYR A 131 -16.48 6.46 14.36
CA TYR A 131 -15.67 5.98 15.48
C TYR A 131 -16.08 4.58 15.90
N MET A 132 -15.10 3.72 16.17
CA MET A 132 -15.34 2.32 16.53
C MET A 132 -15.78 2.23 17.99
N THR A 133 -16.83 1.46 18.25
CA THR A 133 -17.28 1.14 19.62
C THR A 133 -16.32 0.14 20.28
N GLU A 134 -16.42 -0.02 21.60
CA GLU A 134 -15.66 -1.03 22.36
C GLU A 134 -15.93 -2.48 21.88
N ARG A 135 -17.04 -2.69 21.16
CA ARG A 135 -17.45 -3.98 20.60
C ARG A 135 -16.84 -4.27 19.22
N GLY A 136 -16.04 -3.35 18.67
CA GLY A 136 -15.46 -3.48 17.32
C GLY A 136 -16.45 -3.19 16.19
N THR A 137 -17.52 -2.45 16.47
CA THR A 137 -18.59 -2.10 15.54
C THR A 137 -18.64 -0.60 15.27
N PHE A 138 -19.40 -0.17 14.27
CA PHE A 138 -19.64 1.23 13.93
C PHE A 138 -21.14 1.49 13.90
N ILE A 139 -21.58 2.64 14.43
CA ILE A 139 -22.98 3.08 14.29
C ILE A 139 -23.08 4.04 13.12
N ILE A 140 -23.77 3.64 12.05
CA ILE A 140 -23.99 4.45 10.84
C ILE A 140 -25.49 4.64 10.66
N ASN A 141 -25.96 5.88 10.78
CA ASN A 141 -27.38 6.25 10.69
C ASN A 141 -28.27 5.42 11.64
N GLY A 142 -27.85 5.27 12.89
CA GLY A 142 -28.53 4.49 13.93
C GLY A 142 -28.40 2.97 13.81
N ALA A 143 -27.77 2.46 12.76
CA ALA A 143 -27.58 1.03 12.57
C ALA A 143 -26.16 0.59 12.93
N GLU A 144 -26.05 -0.49 13.72
CA GLU A 144 -24.77 -1.12 14.04
C GLU A 144 -24.25 -1.91 12.83
N ARG A 145 -22.99 -1.66 12.45
CA ARG A 145 -22.31 -2.25 11.30
C ARG A 145 -20.94 -2.77 11.70
N VAL A 146 -20.48 -3.80 10.98
CA VAL A 146 -19.15 -4.40 11.16
C VAL A 146 -18.40 -4.34 9.84
N ILE A 147 -17.14 -3.94 9.89
CA ILE A 147 -16.24 -4.02 8.75
C ILE A 147 -15.53 -5.37 8.80
N VAL A 148 -15.72 -6.17 7.74
CA VAL A 148 -15.09 -7.49 7.63
C VAL A 148 -13.70 -7.38 7.00
N ALA A 149 -12.75 -8.15 7.53
CA ALA A 149 -11.41 -8.21 6.96
C ALA A 149 -11.46 -8.87 5.57
N GLN A 150 -10.82 -8.22 4.59
CA GLN A 150 -10.72 -8.74 3.23
C GLN A 150 -9.38 -9.42 3.01
N LEU A 151 -9.41 -10.67 2.53
CA LEU A 151 -8.22 -11.35 2.04
C LEU A 151 -8.01 -10.99 0.57
N HIS A 152 -6.86 -10.37 0.28
CA HIS A 152 -6.44 -10.02 -1.07
C HIS A 152 -5.00 -10.50 -1.31
N ARG A 153 -4.60 -10.57 -2.59
CA ARG A 153 -3.23 -10.97 -2.94
C ARG A 153 -2.25 -9.89 -2.50
N SER A 154 -1.14 -10.31 -1.91
CA SER A 154 -0.06 -9.39 -1.55
C SER A 154 0.53 -8.75 -2.81
N PRO A 155 0.86 -7.45 -2.77
CA PRO A 155 1.72 -6.84 -3.77
C PRO A 155 3.06 -7.58 -3.86
N GLY A 156 3.64 -7.63 -5.06
CA GLY A 156 4.91 -8.32 -5.30
C GLY A 156 5.00 -8.90 -6.70
N VAL A 157 5.98 -9.78 -6.90
CA VAL A 157 6.19 -10.49 -8.17
C VAL A 157 5.74 -11.94 -8.02
N VAL A 158 4.87 -12.39 -8.92
CA VAL A 158 4.33 -13.75 -8.93
C VAL A 158 4.73 -14.44 -10.22
N PHE A 159 5.38 -15.58 -10.11
CA PHE A 159 5.72 -16.42 -11.24
C PHE A 159 4.71 -17.57 -11.37
N SER A 160 4.34 -17.91 -12.58
CA SER A 160 3.47 -19.05 -12.87
C SER A 160 3.92 -19.81 -14.11
N GLU A 161 3.66 -21.12 -14.12
CA GLU A 161 3.88 -22.03 -15.23
C GLU A 161 2.53 -22.61 -15.66
N ALA A 162 2.25 -22.59 -16.96
CA ALA A 162 1.07 -23.21 -17.57
C ALA A 162 1.49 -24.07 -18.76
N THR A 163 0.91 -25.26 -18.90
CA THR A 163 1.15 -26.12 -20.07
C THR A 163 0.09 -25.84 -21.12
N HIS A 164 0.52 -25.37 -22.29
CA HIS A 164 -0.36 -25.20 -23.45
C HIS A 164 -0.83 -26.58 -23.94
N PRO A 165 -2.04 -26.74 -24.53
CA PRO A 165 -2.54 -28.02 -25.03
C PRO A 165 -1.63 -28.77 -26.03
N ASN A 166 -0.67 -28.08 -26.64
CA ASN A 166 0.36 -28.68 -27.51
C ASN A 166 1.54 -29.29 -26.73
N GLY A 167 1.49 -29.32 -25.39
CA GLY A 167 2.53 -29.84 -24.50
C GLY A 167 3.63 -28.83 -24.15
N LYS A 168 3.61 -27.62 -24.71
CA LYS A 168 4.65 -26.61 -24.44
C LYS A 168 4.38 -25.88 -23.14
N LYS A 169 5.41 -25.76 -22.31
CA LYS A 169 5.39 -24.95 -21.09
C LYS A 169 5.46 -23.47 -21.43
N MET A 170 4.58 -22.68 -20.85
CA MET A 170 4.57 -21.23 -20.90
C MET A 170 4.80 -20.69 -19.49
N TYR A 171 5.68 -19.71 -19.39
CA TYR A 171 6.01 -19.03 -18.15
C TYR A 171 5.40 -17.63 -18.17
N SER A 172 4.95 -17.17 -17.00
CA SER A 172 4.55 -15.79 -16.80
C SER A 172 5.06 -15.23 -15.50
N ALA A 173 5.34 -13.93 -15.50
CA ALA A 173 5.76 -13.16 -14.35
C ALA A 173 4.85 -11.94 -14.21
N LYS A 174 4.15 -11.83 -13.09
CA LYS A 174 3.18 -10.77 -12.82
C LYS A 174 3.68 -9.87 -11.72
N ILE A 175 3.85 -8.60 -12.03
CA ILE A 175 4.17 -7.54 -11.07
C ILE A 175 2.84 -6.95 -10.60
N VAL A 176 2.47 -7.24 -9.36
CA VAL A 176 1.26 -6.76 -8.69
C VAL A 176 1.64 -5.56 -7.81
N PRO A 177 1.35 -4.32 -8.22
CA PRO A 177 1.63 -3.16 -7.39
C PRO A 177 0.59 -3.04 -6.27
N LEU A 178 0.96 -2.33 -5.20
CA LEU A 178 -0.01 -1.91 -4.16
C LEU A 178 -0.99 -0.87 -4.71
N ARG A 179 -0.51 0.03 -5.58
CA ARG A 179 -1.29 1.03 -6.31
C ARG A 179 -0.69 1.21 -7.70
N GLY A 180 -1.54 1.32 -8.72
CA GLY A 180 -1.12 1.55 -10.11
C GLY A 180 -1.40 0.37 -11.04
N SER A 181 -0.82 0.43 -12.23
CA SER A 181 -1.07 -0.52 -13.31
C SER A 181 -0.33 -1.83 -13.12
N TRP A 182 -1.01 -2.93 -13.46
CA TRP A 182 -0.43 -4.27 -13.40
C TRP A 182 0.42 -4.52 -14.65
N ILE A 183 1.60 -5.11 -14.46
CA ILE A 183 2.51 -5.48 -15.55
C ILE A 183 2.67 -7.00 -15.52
N GLU A 184 2.44 -7.64 -16.66
CA GLU A 184 2.57 -9.09 -16.80
C GLU A 184 3.44 -9.43 -18.00
N PHE A 185 4.47 -10.23 -17.75
CA PHE A 185 5.33 -10.83 -18.77
C PHE A 185 4.85 -12.24 -19.03
N GLN A 186 4.74 -12.65 -20.30
CA GLN A 186 4.32 -13.99 -20.66
C GLN A 186 5.07 -14.48 -21.90
N THR A 187 5.54 -15.72 -21.86
CA THR A 187 6.08 -16.41 -23.03
C THR A 187 4.97 -17.07 -23.83
N ASP A 188 5.02 -16.94 -25.16
CA ASP A 188 4.07 -17.60 -26.07
C ASP A 188 4.59 -18.96 -26.58
N ILE A 189 3.74 -19.71 -27.29
CA ILE A 189 4.08 -20.97 -27.96
C ILE A 189 5.24 -20.84 -28.96
N ASN A 190 5.52 -19.63 -29.44
CA ASN A 190 6.62 -19.33 -30.36
C ASN A 190 7.91 -18.90 -29.66
N ASN A 191 8.04 -19.10 -28.33
CA ASN A 191 9.17 -18.60 -27.50
C ASN A 191 9.34 -17.07 -27.55
N GLN A 192 8.28 -16.32 -27.86
CA GLN A 192 8.30 -14.86 -27.83
C GLN A 192 7.85 -14.36 -26.46
N LEU A 193 8.55 -13.35 -25.94
CA LEU A 193 8.21 -12.71 -24.67
C LEU A 193 7.35 -11.47 -24.91
N PHE A 194 6.14 -11.49 -24.36
CA PHE A 194 5.18 -10.39 -24.42
C PHE A 194 5.01 -9.71 -23.07
N VAL A 195 4.68 -8.43 -23.12
CA VAL A 195 4.28 -7.61 -21.98
C VAL A 195 2.82 -7.24 -22.13
N TYR A 196 2.09 -7.34 -21.01
CA TYR A 196 0.72 -6.92 -20.84
C TYR A 196 0.66 -5.82 -19.79
N ILE A 197 0.11 -4.67 -20.15
CA ILE A 197 -0.21 -3.59 -19.20
C ILE A 197 -1.73 -3.57 -18.98
N ASP A 198 -2.14 -3.68 -17.73
CA ASP A 198 -3.54 -3.71 -17.28
C ASP A 198 -4.41 -4.74 -18.02
N GLN A 199 -3.81 -5.86 -18.43
CA GLN A 199 -4.46 -6.93 -19.21
C GLN A 199 -5.07 -6.45 -20.54
N LYS A 200 -4.72 -5.26 -21.03
CA LYS A 200 -5.28 -4.66 -22.25
C LYS A 200 -4.28 -4.58 -23.39
N LYS A 201 -3.13 -3.95 -23.14
CA LYS A 201 -2.12 -3.69 -24.19
C LYS A 201 -1.10 -4.82 -24.21
N LYS A 202 -1.06 -5.59 -25.31
CA LYS A 202 -0.04 -6.63 -25.57
C LYS A 202 1.01 -6.08 -26.55
N PHE A 203 2.28 -6.15 -26.20
CA PHE A 203 3.39 -5.80 -27.08
C PHE A 203 4.65 -6.59 -26.71
N LEU A 204 5.67 -6.57 -27.57
CA LEU A 204 6.91 -7.30 -27.34
C LEU A 204 7.67 -6.70 -26.15
N ALA A 205 8.29 -7.56 -25.34
CA ALA A 205 9.10 -7.10 -24.20
C ALA A 205 10.24 -6.16 -24.62
N THR A 206 10.81 -6.35 -25.81
CA THR A 206 11.82 -5.46 -26.39
C THR A 206 11.30 -4.04 -26.59
N SER A 207 10.01 -3.84 -26.91
CA SER A 207 9.43 -2.50 -27.01
C SER A 207 9.34 -1.81 -25.64
N LEU A 208 9.10 -2.56 -24.55
CA LEU A 208 9.18 -2.01 -23.19
C LEU A 208 10.61 -1.59 -22.85
N LEU A 209 11.59 -2.45 -23.13
CA LEU A 209 13.00 -2.18 -22.84
C LEU A 209 13.51 -0.94 -23.58
N ARG A 210 13.12 -0.80 -24.85
CA ARG A 210 13.41 0.42 -25.64
C ARG A 210 12.78 1.67 -25.07
N ALA A 211 11.55 1.56 -24.55
CA ALA A 211 10.88 2.70 -23.90
C ALA A 211 11.52 3.10 -22.56
N ILE A 212 12.13 2.15 -21.84
CA ILE A 212 12.79 2.39 -20.54
C ILE A 212 14.19 3.00 -20.73
N GLY A 213 14.87 2.75 -21.86
CA GLY A 213 16.13 3.42 -22.17
C GLY A 213 17.18 2.60 -22.94
N PHE A 214 16.92 1.32 -23.22
CA PHE A 214 17.85 0.45 -23.97
C PHE A 214 17.63 0.64 -25.47
N LYS A 215 18.49 1.44 -26.11
CA LYS A 215 18.21 2.01 -27.43
C LYS A 215 18.65 1.09 -28.55
N THR A 216 19.77 0.39 -28.40
CA THR A 216 20.31 -0.51 -29.42
C THR A 216 19.91 -1.97 -29.13
N ASP A 217 20.07 -2.85 -30.11
CA ASP A 217 19.90 -4.28 -29.87
C ASP A 217 21.02 -4.83 -28.98
N GLU A 218 22.24 -4.32 -29.14
CA GLU A 218 23.38 -4.59 -28.25
C GLU A 218 23.05 -4.29 -26.78
N ASP A 219 22.52 -3.10 -26.48
CA ASP A 219 22.10 -2.71 -25.12
C ASP A 219 21.14 -3.75 -24.52
N ILE A 220 20.22 -4.29 -25.33
CA ILE A 220 19.25 -5.28 -24.87
C ILE A 220 19.90 -6.63 -24.65
N LEU A 221 20.77 -7.07 -25.57
CA LEU A 221 21.47 -8.35 -25.47
C LEU A 221 22.42 -8.40 -24.26
N ASP A 222 23.07 -7.28 -23.95
CA ASP A 222 23.98 -7.13 -22.81
C ASP A 222 23.28 -7.35 -21.47
N ILE A 223 22.05 -6.86 -21.29
CA ILE A 223 21.27 -7.06 -20.04
C ILE A 223 21.00 -8.54 -19.76
N PHE A 224 20.93 -9.35 -20.82
CA PHE A 224 20.69 -10.79 -20.72
C PHE A 224 21.99 -11.61 -20.75
N ASP A 225 23.15 -10.96 -20.67
CA ASP A 225 24.48 -11.58 -20.75
C ASP A 225 24.63 -12.46 -22.01
N LEU A 226 24.07 -12.01 -23.14
CA LEU A 226 24.10 -12.74 -24.42
C LEU A 226 25.25 -12.34 -25.34
N VAL A 227 26.02 -11.31 -24.98
CA VAL A 227 27.14 -10.78 -25.77
C VAL A 227 28.44 -10.98 -25.00
N GLU A 228 29.52 -11.28 -25.74
CA GLU A 228 30.87 -11.38 -25.21
C GLU A 228 31.80 -10.56 -26.11
N GLU A 229 32.45 -9.53 -25.56
CA GLU A 229 33.48 -8.77 -26.28
C GLU A 229 34.80 -9.55 -26.28
N LEU A 230 35.30 -9.87 -27.47
CA LEU A 230 36.56 -10.58 -27.65
C LEU A 230 37.53 -9.75 -28.51
N PRO A 231 38.79 -9.55 -28.05
CA PRO A 231 39.78 -8.82 -28.82
C PRO A 231 40.21 -9.65 -30.03
N VAL A 232 39.89 -9.18 -31.24
CA VAL A 232 40.28 -9.83 -32.49
C VAL A 232 41.62 -9.23 -32.96
N SER A 233 42.69 -10.03 -32.95
CA SER A 233 43.98 -9.63 -33.55
C SER A 233 44.25 -10.41 -34.84
N ARG A 234 45.07 -9.84 -35.74
CA ARG A 234 45.48 -10.52 -36.99
C ARG A 234 46.33 -11.78 -36.76
N ASN A 235 46.93 -11.92 -35.58
CA ASN A 235 47.86 -13.00 -35.25
C ASN A 235 47.32 -13.96 -34.17
N SER A 236 46.08 -13.76 -33.71
CA SER A 236 45.45 -14.63 -32.71
C SER A 236 44.71 -15.80 -33.38
N GLU A 237 44.73 -16.96 -32.72
CA GLU A 237 43.96 -18.15 -33.12
C GLU A 237 42.45 -17.90 -32.94
N ASN A 238 41.86 -17.16 -33.87
CA ASN A 238 40.43 -16.81 -33.89
C ASN A 238 39.54 -17.99 -34.37
N GLU A 239 40.10 -19.20 -34.56
CA GLU A 239 39.37 -20.37 -35.03
C GLU A 239 38.21 -20.76 -34.10
N HIS A 240 38.36 -20.51 -32.80
CA HIS A 240 37.31 -20.72 -31.79
C HIS A 240 36.10 -19.77 -31.93
N LEU A 241 36.21 -18.72 -32.75
CA LEU A 241 35.11 -17.79 -33.03
C LEU A 241 34.27 -18.21 -34.25
N ILE A 242 34.73 -19.20 -35.03
CA ILE A 242 34.04 -19.65 -36.25
C ILE A 242 32.70 -20.28 -35.87
N GLY A 243 31.61 -19.73 -36.42
CA GLY A 243 30.23 -20.17 -36.15
C GLY A 243 29.49 -19.37 -35.08
N ARG A 244 30.14 -18.38 -34.43
CA ARG A 244 29.45 -17.39 -33.60
C ARG A 244 28.82 -16.29 -34.46
N ASN A 245 27.68 -15.76 -34.02
CA ASN A 245 27.01 -14.62 -34.67
C ASN A 245 27.60 -13.32 -34.14
N LEU A 246 27.80 -12.34 -35.04
CA LEU A 246 28.14 -10.98 -34.63
C LEU A 246 26.90 -10.31 -34.03
N ALA A 247 27.03 -9.79 -32.81
CA ALA A 247 26.08 -8.82 -32.27
C ALA A 247 26.35 -7.48 -32.99
N SER A 248 25.41 -7.01 -33.78
CA SER A 248 25.47 -5.72 -34.50
C SER A 248 24.16 -4.97 -34.38
#